data_AF-A0AAE1B8N3-F1
#
_entry.id   AF-A0AAE1B8N3-F1
#
_cell.length_a   1.000
_cell.length_b   1.000
_cell.length_c   1.000
_cell.angle_alpha   90.00
_cell.angle_beta   90.00
_cell.angle_gamma   90.00
#
_symmetry.space_group_name_H-M   'P 1'
#
loop_
_entity.id
_entity.type
_entity.pdbx_description
1 polymer ?
#
loop_
_entity_poly.entity_id
_entity_poly.type
_entity_poly.pdbx_seq_one_letter_code
_entity_poly.pdbx_strand_id
1 'polypeptide(L)'
;MHKKAKAKEEASQMFLKIANAYEILKDEEQRNDYDYMLDNPDEYYAHYYRYYRTRVAPKVDVRLVIAVTITVISVVQYYGAWSNYNSALNYLCKDQKYRIRATEIAKSEGLISASRKRKGKSKEEIKEEEEATIRKIIEEKMDIRGGYSKPKATDVLWVQLVLLPYHIVLYIAWWLRWVWRFNIKREEYGEEEKLHIIRKFMGLSQAQFDAQEEHEIEEYLERELWIKQNFTEWKQQKEEEMKSKLAESARYKMYRRYMKKGGAGQISFGPD
;
A
#
# COMPACT_ATOMS: atom_id res chain seq x y z
N MET A 1 40.86 -32.24 -50.46
CA MET A 1 40.64 -31.47 -49.21
C MET A 1 39.19 -31.53 -48.72
N HIS A 2 38.16 -31.28 -49.54
CA HIS A 2 36.75 -31.22 -49.10
C HIS A 2 36.14 -32.50 -48.50
N LYS A 3 36.54 -33.71 -48.95
CA LYS A 3 36.05 -34.98 -48.37
C LYS A 3 36.45 -35.16 -46.89
N LYS A 4 37.61 -34.62 -46.48
CA LYS A 4 38.08 -34.67 -45.08
C LYS A 4 37.30 -33.72 -44.16
N ALA A 5 36.85 -32.57 -44.68
CA ALA A 5 36.03 -31.63 -43.93
C ALA A 5 34.62 -32.20 -43.68
N LYS A 6 33.96 -32.73 -44.71
CA LYS A 6 32.65 -33.40 -44.58
C LYS A 6 32.70 -34.60 -43.63
N ALA A 7 33.71 -35.47 -43.76
CA ALA A 7 33.89 -36.59 -42.85
C ALA A 7 34.14 -36.15 -41.39
N LYS A 8 34.80 -35.01 -41.18
CA LYS A 8 35.01 -34.43 -39.85
C LYS A 8 33.70 -33.87 -39.27
N GLU A 9 32.87 -33.25 -40.09
CA GLU A 9 31.53 -32.78 -39.70
C GLU A 9 30.61 -33.95 -39.34
N GLU A 10 30.58 -35.01 -40.16
CA GLU A 10 29.82 -36.23 -39.89
C GLU A 10 30.29 -36.92 -38.60
N ALA A 11 31.59 -37.03 -38.39
CA ALA A 11 32.16 -37.57 -37.16
C ALA A 11 31.80 -36.72 -35.93
N SER A 12 31.77 -35.39 -36.07
CA SER A 12 31.35 -34.47 -35.00
C SER A 12 29.87 -34.66 -34.65
N GLN A 13 28.99 -34.78 -35.65
CA GLN A 13 27.56 -35.04 -35.42
C GLN A 13 27.33 -36.40 -34.76
N MET A 14 28.06 -37.43 -35.18
CA MET A 14 27.97 -38.75 -34.57
C MET A 14 28.47 -38.72 -33.12
N PHE A 15 29.55 -38.00 -32.85
CA PHE A 15 30.05 -37.80 -31.49
C PHE A 15 29.01 -37.12 -30.59
N LEU A 16 28.34 -36.06 -31.07
CA LEU A 16 27.26 -35.39 -30.33
C LEU A 16 26.09 -36.34 -30.03
N LYS A 17 25.68 -37.19 -30.99
CA LYS A 17 24.63 -38.18 -30.77
C LYS A 17 25.02 -39.20 -29.70
N ILE A 18 26.26 -39.70 -29.75
CA ILE A 18 26.78 -40.66 -28.77
C ILE A 18 26.86 -40.00 -27.39
N ALA A 19 27.34 -38.77 -27.31
CA ALA A 19 27.42 -38.01 -26.06
C ALA A 19 26.02 -37.80 -25.44
N ASN A 20 25.04 -37.36 -26.23
CA ASN A 20 23.66 -37.18 -25.77
C ASN A 20 23.03 -38.50 -25.28
N ALA A 21 23.24 -39.60 -26.03
CA ALA A 21 22.75 -40.91 -25.62
C ALA A 21 23.38 -41.37 -24.30
N TYR A 22 24.68 -41.14 -24.12
CA TYR A 22 25.37 -41.45 -22.88
C TYR A 22 24.85 -40.60 -21.71
N GLU A 23 24.63 -39.30 -21.89
CA GLU A 23 24.09 -38.43 -20.84
C GLU A 23 22.71 -38.88 -20.36
N ILE A 24 21.80 -39.21 -21.28
CA ILE A 24 20.44 -39.66 -20.96
C ILE A 24 20.46 -41.03 -20.27
N LEU A 25 21.25 -41.98 -20.78
CA LEU A 25 21.25 -43.36 -20.28
C LEU A 25 22.07 -43.55 -18.99
N LYS A 26 22.99 -42.63 -18.69
CA LYS A 26 23.80 -42.65 -17.47
C LYS A 26 23.00 -42.23 -16.23
N ASP A 27 22.08 -41.27 -16.39
CA ASP A 27 21.24 -40.76 -15.32
C ASP A 27 19.96 -41.62 -15.21
N GLU A 28 19.76 -42.29 -14.07
CA GLU A 28 18.63 -43.20 -13.86
C GLU A 28 17.27 -42.50 -14.03
N GLU A 29 17.14 -41.22 -13.63
CA GLU A 29 15.89 -40.48 -13.77
C GLU A 29 15.58 -40.17 -15.25
N GLN A 30 16.59 -39.70 -16.01
CA GLN A 30 16.45 -39.42 -17.44
C GLN A 30 16.23 -40.69 -18.26
N ARG A 31 16.87 -41.80 -17.87
CA ARG A 31 16.67 -43.11 -18.49
C ARG A 31 15.24 -43.60 -18.29
N ASN A 32 14.71 -43.51 -17.07
CA ASN A 32 13.33 -43.90 -16.78
C ASN A 32 12.31 -43.01 -17.52
N ASP A 33 12.55 -41.70 -17.60
CA ASP A 33 11.69 -40.80 -18.38
C ASP A 33 11.76 -41.10 -19.89
N TYR A 34 12.93 -41.49 -20.40
CA TYR A 34 13.11 -41.91 -21.80
C TYR A 34 12.41 -43.24 -22.09
N ASP A 35 12.57 -44.24 -21.22
CA ASP A 35 11.90 -45.54 -21.33
C ASP A 35 10.37 -45.37 -21.26
N TYR A 36 9.87 -44.52 -20.36
CA TYR A 36 8.45 -44.17 -20.26
C TYR A 36 7.92 -43.47 -21.52
N MET A 37 8.74 -42.63 -22.17
CA MET A 37 8.40 -41.99 -23.44
C MET A 37 8.29 -43.00 -24.58
N LEU A 38 9.17 -44.01 -24.60
CA LEU A 38 9.09 -45.09 -25.59
C LEU A 38 7.81 -45.93 -25.42
N ASP A 39 7.40 -46.17 -24.18
CA ASP A 39 6.19 -46.94 -23.86
C ASP A 39 4.89 -46.14 -24.07
N ASN A 40 4.94 -44.79 -24.00
CA ASN A 40 3.75 -43.92 -24.07
C ASN A 40 3.92 -42.78 -25.10
N PRO A 41 4.04 -43.07 -26.41
CA PRO A 41 4.33 -42.05 -27.42
C PRO A 41 3.24 -40.97 -27.56
N ASP A 42 2.00 -41.26 -27.14
CA ASP A 42 0.85 -40.35 -27.25
C ASP A 42 0.91 -39.17 -26.26
N GLU A 43 1.70 -39.27 -25.17
CA GLU A 43 1.81 -38.25 -24.12
C GLU A 43 2.82 -37.13 -24.44
N TYR A 44 2.85 -36.65 -25.68
CA TYR A 44 3.85 -35.67 -26.17
C TYR A 44 4.09 -34.48 -25.22
N TYR A 45 3.02 -33.87 -24.70
CA TYR A 45 3.12 -32.71 -23.79
C TYR A 45 3.74 -33.06 -22.43
N ALA A 46 3.48 -34.26 -21.91
CA ALA A 46 4.04 -34.69 -20.63
C ALA A 46 5.55 -34.95 -20.76
N HIS A 47 5.98 -35.60 -21.84
CA HIS A 47 7.40 -35.85 -22.13
C HIS A 47 8.17 -34.55 -22.32
N TYR A 48 7.60 -33.61 -23.08
CA TYR A 48 8.17 -32.29 -23.25
C TYR A 48 8.32 -31.58 -21.89
N TYR A 49 7.28 -31.61 -21.05
CA TYR A 49 7.35 -31.02 -19.72
C TYR A 49 8.44 -31.68 -18.84
N ARG A 50 8.53 -33.01 -18.80
CA ARG A 50 9.52 -33.74 -18.00
C ARG A 50 10.96 -33.46 -18.47
N TYR A 51 11.19 -33.50 -19.79
CA TYR A 51 12.49 -33.20 -20.40
C TYR A 51 13.00 -31.79 -20.05
N TYR A 52 12.13 -30.79 -20.06
CA TYR A 52 12.52 -29.44 -19.69
C TYR A 52 12.58 -29.26 -18.17
N ARG A 53 11.69 -29.87 -17.39
CA ARG A 53 11.67 -29.76 -15.93
C ARG A 53 13.00 -30.19 -15.33
N THR A 54 13.58 -31.32 -15.70
CA THR A 54 14.86 -31.77 -15.13
C THR A 54 16.03 -30.87 -15.51
N ARG A 55 16.01 -30.25 -16.69
CA ARG A 55 17.09 -29.37 -17.19
C ARG A 55 16.98 -27.93 -16.70
N VAL A 56 15.76 -27.42 -16.53
CA VAL A 56 15.49 -26.00 -16.26
C VAL A 56 14.86 -25.75 -14.90
N ALA A 57 14.48 -26.78 -14.15
CA ALA A 57 13.95 -26.58 -12.81
C ALA A 57 14.99 -25.86 -11.96
N PRO A 58 14.60 -24.76 -11.29
CA PRO A 58 15.50 -24.07 -10.38
C PRO A 58 15.92 -25.05 -9.29
N LYS A 59 17.24 -25.17 -9.07
CA LYS A 59 17.80 -26.02 -8.01
C LYS A 59 17.39 -25.57 -6.59
N VAL A 60 16.78 -24.40 -6.46
CA VAL A 60 16.30 -23.81 -5.21
C VAL A 60 14.77 -23.84 -5.22
N ASP A 61 14.16 -24.27 -4.12
CA ASP A 61 12.71 -24.21 -3.95
C ASP A 61 12.23 -22.75 -4.05
N VAL A 62 11.40 -22.48 -5.05
CA VAL A 62 10.82 -21.16 -5.30
C VAL A 62 10.07 -20.64 -4.06
N ARG A 63 9.47 -21.54 -3.27
CA ARG A 63 8.76 -21.19 -2.03
C ARG A 63 9.69 -20.60 -0.99
N LEU A 64 10.90 -21.14 -0.86
CA LEU A 64 11.92 -20.60 0.05
C LEU A 64 12.33 -19.19 -0.39
N VAL A 65 12.55 -18.99 -1.69
CA VAL A 65 12.90 -17.67 -2.25
C VAL A 65 11.78 -16.66 -1.96
N ILE A 66 10.52 -17.06 -2.14
CA ILE A 66 9.36 -16.21 -1.83
C ILE A 66 9.30 -15.89 -0.32
N ALA A 67 9.46 -16.89 0.55
CA ALA A 67 9.42 -16.67 2.00
C ALA A 67 10.54 -15.72 2.47
N VAL A 68 11.76 -15.89 1.95
CA VAL A 68 12.90 -15.02 2.28
C VAL A 68 12.66 -13.60 1.78
N THR A 69 12.21 -13.43 0.53
CA THR A 69 11.92 -12.10 -0.03
C THR A 69 10.82 -11.38 0.74
N ILE A 70 9.69 -12.05 1.05
CA ILE A 70 8.61 -11.49 1.88
C ILE A 70 9.13 -11.09 3.27
N THR A 71 10.02 -11.88 3.86
CA THR A 71 10.60 -11.58 5.17
C THR A 71 11.45 -10.31 5.12
N VAL A 72 12.33 -10.18 4.13
CA VAL A 72 13.15 -8.98 3.93
C VAL A 72 12.27 -7.75 3.73
N ILE A 73 11.26 -7.84 2.86
CA ILE A 73 10.33 -6.73 2.59
C ILE A 73 9.57 -6.36 3.87
N SER A 74 9.07 -7.33 4.63
CA SER A 74 8.34 -7.11 5.88
C SER A 74 9.18 -6.32 6.90
N VAL A 75 10.46 -6.67 7.03
CA VAL A 75 11.39 -5.99 7.93
C VAL A 75 11.63 -4.55 7.46
N VAL A 76 11.94 -4.35 6.18
CA VAL A 76 12.17 -3.02 5.60
C VAL A 76 10.93 -2.13 5.75
N GLN A 77 9.74 -2.68 5.50
CA GLN A 77 8.47 -1.97 5.65
C GLN A 77 8.22 -1.53 7.09
N TYR A 78 8.43 -2.41 8.08
CA TYR A 78 8.23 -2.07 9.48
C TYR A 78 9.21 -0.98 9.94
N TYR A 79 10.49 -1.13 9.61
CA TYR A 79 11.50 -0.12 9.94
C TYR A 79 11.25 1.21 9.23
N GLY A 80 10.84 1.18 7.95
CA GLY A 80 10.45 2.36 7.20
C GLY A 80 9.28 3.10 7.83
N ALA A 81 8.21 2.38 8.20
CA ALA A 81 7.06 2.95 8.88
C ALA A 81 7.44 3.55 10.25
N TRP A 82 8.25 2.85 11.03
CA TRP A 82 8.73 3.34 12.32
C TRP A 82 9.61 4.59 12.19
N SER A 83 10.52 4.61 11.21
CA SER A 83 11.37 5.76 10.92
C SER A 83 10.56 6.97 10.45
N ASN A 84 9.58 6.75 9.57
CA ASN A 84 8.68 7.79 9.08
C ASN A 84 7.85 8.38 10.24
N TYR A 85 7.24 7.53 11.06
CA TYR A 85 6.48 7.95 12.25
C TYR A 85 7.33 8.81 13.19
N ASN A 86 8.54 8.36 13.53
CA ASN A 86 9.45 9.13 14.38
C ASN A 86 9.88 10.46 13.75
N SER A 87 10.09 10.47 12.43
CA SER A 87 10.45 11.70 11.70
C SER A 87 9.30 12.71 11.72
N ALA A 88 8.07 12.26 11.51
CA ALA A 88 6.87 13.10 11.62
C ALA A 88 6.68 13.63 13.04
N LEU A 89 6.81 12.77 14.05
CA LEU A 89 6.71 13.17 15.46
C LEU A 89 7.77 14.23 15.81
N ASN A 90 9.02 14.02 15.39
CA ASN A 90 10.10 14.98 15.62
C ASN A 90 9.87 16.32 14.92
N TYR A 91 9.30 16.29 13.70
CA TYR A 91 8.90 17.50 12.99
C TYR A 91 7.81 18.26 13.74
N LEU A 92 6.77 17.56 14.22
CA LEU A 92 5.67 18.15 14.98
C LEU A 92 6.14 18.72 16.33
N CYS A 93 7.09 18.07 17.01
CA CYS A 93 7.69 18.59 18.24
C CYS A 93 8.50 19.88 18.01
N LYS A 94 9.13 20.02 16.83
CA LYS A 94 9.90 21.23 16.46
C LYS A 94 9.00 22.40 16.10
N ASP A 95 7.84 22.15 15.51
CA ASP A 95 6.92 23.20 15.12
C ASP A 95 6.26 23.87 16.34
N GLN A 96 6.46 25.18 16.43
CA GLN A 96 6.04 26.00 17.56
C GLN A 96 4.53 25.98 17.78
N LYS A 97 3.74 25.88 16.70
CA LYS A 97 2.26 25.85 16.80
C LYS A 97 1.78 24.63 17.59
N TYR A 98 2.34 23.47 17.30
CA TYR A 98 1.96 22.22 17.97
C TYR A 98 2.55 22.14 19.37
N ARG A 99 3.77 22.64 19.57
CA ARG A 99 4.39 22.74 20.89
C ARG A 99 3.54 23.56 21.86
N ILE A 100 3.05 24.72 21.45
CA ILE A 100 2.19 25.57 22.30
C ILE A 100 0.92 24.81 22.69
N ARG A 101 0.21 24.22 21.72
CA ARG A 101 -1.00 23.42 21.98
C ARG A 101 -0.74 22.26 22.94
N ALA A 102 0.36 21.52 22.74
CA ALA A 102 0.73 20.41 23.61
C ALA A 102 1.04 20.89 25.04
N THR A 103 1.71 22.03 25.21
CA THR A 103 1.96 22.61 26.54
C THR A 103 0.69 23.11 27.24
N GLU A 104 -0.28 23.63 26.50
CA GLU A 104 -1.59 24.05 27.03
C GLU A 104 -2.38 22.84 27.53
N ILE A 105 -2.41 21.76 26.74
CA ILE A 105 -3.02 20.48 27.11
C ILE A 105 -2.29 19.88 28.33
N ALA A 106 -0.96 19.92 28.36
CA ALA A 106 -0.18 19.44 29.50
C ALA A 106 -0.49 20.19 30.81
N LYS A 107 -0.79 21.49 30.71
CA LYS A 107 -1.19 22.31 31.85
C LYS A 107 -2.62 22.02 32.27
N SER A 108 -3.55 21.84 31.32
CA SER A 108 -4.95 21.52 31.63
C SER A 108 -5.11 20.12 32.23
N GLU A 109 -4.31 19.16 31.80
CA GLU A 109 -4.26 17.79 32.35
C GLU A 109 -3.43 17.70 33.66
N GLY A 110 -2.83 18.82 34.11
CA GLY A 110 -2.05 18.88 35.36
C GLY A 110 -0.69 18.15 35.32
N LEU A 111 -0.23 17.74 34.14
CA LEU A 111 1.03 17.02 33.92
C LEU A 111 2.25 17.94 34.08
N ILE A 112 2.10 19.24 33.81
CA ILE A 112 3.12 20.27 33.99
C ILE A 112 2.62 21.30 35.02
N SER A 113 2.84 21.04 36.30
CA SER A 113 2.58 22.02 37.37
C SER A 113 3.87 22.75 37.77
N ALA A 114 3.82 24.09 37.85
CA ALA A 114 4.91 24.89 38.39
C ALA A 114 5.14 24.69 39.91
N SER A 115 4.18 24.12 40.64
CA SER A 115 4.23 24.01 42.11
C SER A 115 4.89 22.73 42.63
N ARG A 116 4.97 21.67 41.81
CA ARG A 116 5.62 20.41 42.19
C ARG A 116 7.12 20.53 41.92
N LYS A 117 7.81 21.37 42.70
CA LYS A 117 9.28 21.41 42.78
C LYS A 117 9.76 19.98 43.07
N ARG A 118 10.20 19.28 42.01
CA ARG A 118 10.74 17.92 42.06
C ARG A 118 12.04 17.98 42.87
N LYS A 119 11.95 17.65 44.16
CA LYS A 119 13.09 17.55 45.09
C LYS A 119 14.19 16.71 44.44
N GLY A 120 15.37 17.31 44.20
CA GLY A 120 16.61 16.60 43.88
C GLY A 120 16.95 16.35 42.41
N LYS A 121 16.15 16.81 41.44
CA LYS A 121 16.46 16.63 40.00
C LYS A 121 17.21 17.83 39.42
N SER A 122 18.12 17.56 38.48
CA SER A 122 18.89 18.61 37.79
C SER A 122 17.98 19.46 36.90
N LYS A 123 18.39 20.69 36.57
CA LYS A 123 17.62 21.55 35.65
C LYS A 123 17.50 20.93 34.25
N GLU A 124 18.42 20.05 33.88
CA GLU A 124 18.45 19.35 32.59
C GLU A 124 17.45 18.19 32.60
N GLU A 125 17.42 17.38 33.65
CA GLU A 125 16.44 16.29 33.81
C GLU A 125 14.99 16.80 33.82
N ILE A 126 14.74 17.96 34.44
CA ILE A 126 13.39 18.55 34.46
C ILE A 126 12.97 18.96 33.04
N LYS A 127 13.88 19.51 32.23
CA LYS A 127 13.60 19.87 30.84
C LYS A 127 13.37 18.63 29.98
N GLU A 128 14.16 17.59 30.14
CA GLU A 128 13.96 16.33 29.42
C GLU A 128 12.62 15.68 29.77
N GLU A 129 12.21 15.71 31.04
CA GLU A 129 10.92 15.20 31.48
C GLU A 129 9.75 16.03 30.90
N GLU A 130 9.88 17.35 30.82
CA GLU A 130 8.90 18.23 30.17
C GLU A 130 8.83 17.96 28.66
N GLU A 131 9.97 17.83 27.98
CA GLU A 131 10.03 17.51 26.55
C GLU A 131 9.46 16.13 26.24
N ALA A 132 9.74 15.13 27.09
CA ALA A 132 9.15 13.81 26.98
C ALA A 132 7.62 13.85 27.20
N THR A 133 7.13 14.68 28.11
CA THR A 133 5.70 14.86 28.35
C THR A 133 5.01 15.53 27.15
N ILE A 134 5.62 16.59 26.61
CA ILE A 134 5.13 17.27 25.40
C ILE A 134 5.10 16.31 24.21
N ARG A 135 6.16 15.51 24.03
CA ARG A 135 6.24 14.50 22.96
C ARG A 135 5.13 13.45 23.10
N LYS A 136 4.85 12.98 24.32
CA LYS A 136 3.77 12.02 24.58
C LYS A 136 2.39 12.60 24.28
N ILE A 137 2.13 13.85 24.67
CA ILE A 137 0.86 14.52 24.38
C ILE A 137 0.67 14.71 22.87
N ILE A 138 1.74 15.06 22.15
CA ILE A 138 1.69 15.15 20.68
C ILE A 138 1.42 13.76 20.07
N GLU A 139 2.04 12.71 20.58
CA GLU A 139 1.78 11.32 20.15
C GLU A 139 0.35 10.86 20.42
N GLU A 140 -0.25 11.22 21.56
CA GLU A 140 -1.57 10.74 21.96
C GLU A 140 -2.71 11.56 21.35
N LYS A 141 -2.57 12.88 21.30
CA LYS A 141 -3.64 13.80 20.88
C LYS A 141 -3.62 14.13 19.39
N MET A 142 -2.52 13.91 18.69
CA MET A 142 -2.46 14.18 17.26
C MET A 142 -2.58 12.90 16.44
N ASP A 143 -3.70 12.80 15.74
CA ASP A 143 -3.97 11.74 14.78
C ASP A 143 -3.10 11.96 13.54
N ILE A 144 -1.88 11.42 13.56
CA ILE A 144 -1.00 11.41 12.40
C ILE A 144 -1.52 10.36 11.42
N ARG A 145 -2.23 10.83 10.39
CA ARG A 145 -2.85 9.95 9.38
C ARG A 145 -1.91 9.60 8.22
N GLY A 146 -2.20 8.48 7.57
CA GLY A 146 -1.51 8.03 6.36
C GLY A 146 -0.18 7.31 6.63
N GLY A 147 0.80 7.47 5.73
CA GLY A 147 2.11 6.79 5.79
C GLY A 147 3.03 7.19 6.95
N TYR A 148 2.57 8.12 7.79
CA TYR A 148 3.24 8.58 9.02
C TYR A 148 2.49 8.16 10.28
N SER A 149 1.48 7.30 10.17
CA SER A 149 0.74 6.77 11.32
C SER A 149 1.60 5.84 12.16
N LYS A 150 1.18 5.64 13.42
CA LYS A 150 1.87 4.74 14.35
C LYS A 150 1.94 3.34 13.75
N PRO A 151 3.14 2.73 13.62
CA PRO A 151 3.28 1.43 12.98
C PRO A 151 2.50 0.38 13.79
N LYS A 152 1.48 -0.23 13.19
CA LYS A 152 0.74 -1.34 13.79
C LYS A 152 1.36 -2.65 13.35
N ALA A 153 1.41 -3.63 14.24
CA ALA A 153 1.89 -4.98 13.90
C ALA A 153 1.02 -5.65 12.82
N THR A 154 -0.25 -5.25 12.71
CA THR A 154 -1.18 -5.68 11.65
C THR A 154 -0.79 -5.19 10.26
N ASP A 155 0.07 -4.17 10.17
CA ASP A 155 0.47 -3.57 8.89
C ASP A 155 1.70 -4.25 8.30
N VAL A 156 2.27 -5.24 9.00
CA VAL A 156 3.38 -6.06 8.51
C VAL A 156 2.84 -7.09 7.51
N LEU A 157 3.50 -7.23 6.34
CA LEU A 157 3.03 -8.10 5.26
C LEU A 157 2.81 -9.54 5.70
N TRP A 158 3.69 -10.10 6.53
CA TRP A 158 3.51 -11.44 7.09
C TRP A 158 2.20 -11.59 7.85
N VAL A 159 1.88 -10.61 8.70
CA VAL A 159 0.65 -10.61 9.49
C VAL A 159 -0.56 -10.42 8.57
N GLN A 160 -0.46 -9.50 7.61
CA GLN A 160 -1.51 -9.30 6.60
C GLN A 160 -1.77 -10.56 5.79
N LEU A 161 -0.73 -11.27 5.31
CA LEU A 161 -0.86 -12.47 4.49
C LEU A 161 -1.54 -13.62 5.25
N VAL A 162 -1.26 -13.74 6.55
CA VAL A 162 -1.92 -14.72 7.43
C VAL A 162 -3.38 -14.36 7.69
N LEU A 163 -3.69 -13.08 7.88
CA LEU A 163 -5.06 -12.59 8.15
C LEU A 163 -5.91 -12.40 6.88
N LEU A 164 -5.28 -12.29 5.72
CA LEU A 164 -5.91 -12.09 4.41
C LEU A 164 -7.05 -13.11 4.14
N PRO A 165 -6.84 -14.43 4.27
CA PRO A 165 -7.92 -15.40 4.04
C PRO A 165 -9.10 -15.19 4.97
N TYR A 166 -8.86 -14.85 6.23
CA TYR A 166 -9.91 -14.56 7.20
C TYR A 166 -10.74 -13.33 6.79
N HIS A 167 -10.07 -12.24 6.39
CA HIS A 167 -10.76 -11.04 5.90
C HIS A 167 -11.53 -11.28 4.60
N ILE A 168 -11.00 -12.10 3.69
CA ILE A 168 -11.71 -12.50 2.46
C ILE A 168 -13.01 -13.23 2.81
N VAL A 169 -12.96 -14.22 3.71
CA VAL A 169 -14.15 -15.00 4.08
C VAL A 169 -15.22 -14.10 4.70
N LEU A 170 -14.82 -13.22 5.62
CA LEU A 170 -15.73 -12.22 6.20
C LEU A 170 -16.35 -11.32 5.14
N TYR A 171 -15.53 -10.83 4.20
CA TYR A 171 -15.99 -9.98 3.11
C TYR A 171 -16.98 -10.70 2.19
N ILE A 172 -16.69 -11.96 1.81
CA ILE A 172 -17.58 -12.79 0.99
C ILE A 172 -18.90 -13.03 1.73
N ALA A 173 -18.87 -13.37 3.02
CA ALA A 173 -20.08 -13.57 3.82
C ALA A 173 -20.92 -12.29 3.91
N TRP A 174 -20.27 -11.14 4.14
CA TRP A 174 -20.93 -9.84 4.13
C TRP A 174 -21.55 -9.52 2.77
N TRP A 175 -20.81 -9.75 1.68
CA TRP A 175 -21.27 -9.51 0.32
C TRP A 175 -22.44 -10.42 -0.07
N LEU A 176 -22.38 -11.71 0.25
CA LEU A 176 -23.48 -12.64 0.03
C LEU A 176 -24.74 -12.22 0.81
N ARG A 177 -24.57 -11.80 2.07
CA ARG A 177 -25.67 -11.25 2.87
C ARG A 177 -26.24 -9.99 2.23
N TRP A 178 -25.39 -9.09 1.74
CA TRP A 178 -25.81 -7.87 1.05
C TRP A 178 -26.62 -8.19 -0.22
N VAL A 179 -26.11 -9.06 -1.07
CA VAL A 179 -26.80 -9.49 -2.31
C VAL A 179 -28.15 -10.13 -1.98
N TRP A 180 -28.21 -10.98 -0.96
CA TRP A 180 -29.45 -11.62 -0.56
C TRP A 180 -30.49 -10.62 -0.04
N ARG A 181 -30.10 -9.70 0.86
CA ARG A 181 -31.03 -8.70 1.44
C ARG A 181 -31.51 -7.68 0.42
N PHE A 182 -30.60 -7.11 -0.37
CA PHE A 182 -30.93 -5.95 -1.22
C PHE A 182 -31.28 -6.33 -2.66
N ASN A 183 -30.67 -7.38 -3.23
CA ASN A 183 -30.93 -7.75 -4.62
C ASN A 183 -32.10 -8.75 -4.73
N ILE A 184 -32.15 -9.74 -3.84
CA ILE A 184 -33.19 -10.78 -3.88
C ILE A 184 -34.43 -10.36 -3.08
N LYS A 185 -34.26 -10.00 -1.81
CA LYS A 185 -35.39 -9.61 -0.94
C LYS A 185 -35.90 -8.19 -1.14
N ARG A 186 -35.12 -7.33 -1.81
CA ARG A 186 -35.45 -5.91 -2.03
C ARG A 186 -35.86 -5.17 -0.74
N GLU A 187 -35.16 -5.43 0.35
CA GLU A 187 -35.34 -4.68 1.60
C GLU A 187 -34.91 -3.20 1.39
N GLU A 188 -35.56 -2.27 2.08
CA GLU A 188 -35.14 -0.86 2.09
C GLU A 188 -33.77 -0.71 2.75
N TYR A 189 -32.92 0.16 2.20
CA TYR A 189 -31.60 0.43 2.78
C TYR A 189 -31.77 1.11 4.14
N GLY A 190 -31.18 0.53 5.19
CA GLY A 190 -31.02 1.20 6.46
C GLY A 190 -30.02 2.36 6.37
N GLU A 191 -29.91 3.12 7.45
CA GLU A 191 -29.01 4.28 7.52
C GLU A 191 -27.54 3.88 7.31
N GLU A 192 -27.09 2.79 7.94
CA GLU A 192 -25.72 2.28 7.79
C GLU A 192 -25.41 1.88 6.34
N GLU A 193 -26.38 1.25 5.66
CA GLU A 193 -26.23 0.83 4.26
C GLU A 193 -26.24 2.03 3.30
N LYS A 194 -27.07 3.04 3.56
CA LYS A 194 -27.06 4.31 2.83
C LYS A 194 -25.70 5.01 2.97
N LEU A 195 -25.18 5.12 4.19
CA LEU A 195 -23.86 5.71 4.45
C LEU A 195 -22.74 4.94 3.74
N HIS A 196 -22.80 3.60 3.74
CA HIS A 196 -21.83 2.78 3.02
C HIS A 196 -21.83 3.06 1.51
N ILE A 197 -23.00 3.23 0.91
CA ILE A 197 -23.15 3.56 -0.53
C ILE A 197 -22.63 4.97 -0.81
N ILE A 198 -23.00 5.96 0.01
CA ILE A 198 -22.53 7.35 -0.11
C ILE A 198 -21.00 7.39 -0.07
N ARG A 199 -20.40 6.76 0.94
CA ARG A 199 -18.94 6.62 1.07
C ARG A 199 -18.31 6.01 -0.18
N LYS A 200 -18.94 4.95 -0.74
CA LYS A 200 -18.48 4.27 -1.95
C LYS A 200 -18.55 5.17 -3.18
N PHE A 201 -19.58 5.98 -3.33
CA PHE A 201 -19.71 6.94 -4.42
C PHE A 201 -18.69 8.08 -4.31
N MET A 202 -18.39 8.53 -3.10
CA MET A 202 -17.36 9.54 -2.84
C MET A 202 -15.94 9.00 -3.03
N GLY A 203 -15.72 7.69 -2.98
CA GLY A 203 -14.40 7.07 -3.10
C GLY A 203 -13.51 7.33 -1.88
N LEU A 204 -14.12 7.59 -0.72
CA LEU A 204 -13.41 7.86 0.53
C LEU A 204 -13.11 6.55 1.28
N SER A 205 -11.95 6.50 1.94
CA SER A 205 -11.68 5.46 2.94
C SER A 205 -12.56 5.65 4.18
N GLN A 206 -12.80 4.59 4.95
CA GLN A 206 -13.62 4.67 6.17
C GLN A 206 -13.12 5.77 7.12
N ALA A 207 -11.83 5.82 7.39
CA ALA A 207 -11.25 6.84 8.29
C ALA A 207 -11.34 8.29 7.76
N GLN A 208 -11.42 8.47 6.43
CA GLN A 208 -11.66 9.80 5.85
C GLN A 208 -13.14 10.20 5.98
N PHE A 209 -14.04 9.23 5.81
CA PHE A 209 -15.47 9.44 5.97
C PHE A 209 -15.86 9.70 7.42
N ASP A 210 -15.32 8.92 8.37
CA ASP A 210 -15.57 9.08 9.82
C ASP A 210 -15.00 10.38 10.39
N ALA A 211 -14.13 11.06 9.65
CA ALA A 211 -13.55 12.33 10.05
C ALA A 211 -14.26 13.54 9.45
N GLN A 212 -15.26 13.31 8.59
CA GLN A 212 -16.16 14.37 8.20
C GLN A 212 -16.99 14.79 9.39
N GLU A 213 -17.41 16.05 9.40
CA GLU A 213 -18.26 16.56 10.45
C GLU A 213 -19.65 15.90 10.37
N GLU A 214 -20.25 15.64 11.53
CA GLU A 214 -21.54 14.95 11.65
C GLU A 214 -22.66 15.66 10.86
N HIS A 215 -22.62 17.00 10.81
CA HIS A 215 -23.54 17.83 10.04
C HIS A 215 -23.45 17.59 8.52
N GLU A 216 -22.25 17.30 7.99
CA GLU A 216 -22.10 16.99 6.56
C GLU A 216 -22.69 15.62 6.25
N ILE A 217 -22.53 14.67 7.18
CA ILE A 217 -23.06 13.31 7.05
C ILE A 217 -24.59 13.35 7.03
N GLU A 218 -25.20 14.17 7.89
CA GLU A 218 -26.64 14.43 7.89
C GLU A 218 -27.09 15.06 6.55
N GLU A 219 -26.38 16.07 6.04
CA GLU A 219 -26.68 16.67 4.73
C GLU A 219 -26.63 15.64 3.59
N TYR A 220 -25.70 14.68 3.64
CA TYR A 220 -25.62 13.61 2.64
C TYR A 220 -26.81 12.67 2.68
N LEU A 221 -27.37 12.42 3.88
CA LEU A 221 -28.57 11.61 4.06
C LEU A 221 -29.82 12.39 3.63
N GLU A 222 -29.94 13.67 4.00
CA GLU A 222 -31.07 14.52 3.61
C GLU A 222 -31.19 14.69 2.08
N ARG A 223 -30.06 14.81 1.38
CA ARG A 223 -30.01 14.93 -0.09
C ARG A 223 -30.12 13.59 -0.81
N GLU A 224 -30.30 12.49 -0.08
CA GLU A 224 -30.40 11.14 -0.60
C GLU A 224 -29.24 10.76 -1.54
N LEU A 225 -28.00 11.09 -1.16
CA LEU A 225 -26.82 10.88 -2.01
C LEU A 225 -26.50 9.39 -2.24
N TRP A 226 -27.20 8.46 -1.60
CA TRP A 226 -27.14 7.04 -1.94
C TRP A 226 -27.78 6.73 -3.29
N ILE A 227 -28.58 7.65 -3.85
CA ILE A 227 -29.11 7.58 -5.21
C ILE A 227 -28.08 8.15 -6.18
N LYS A 228 -27.69 7.34 -7.17
CA LYS A 228 -26.61 7.70 -8.10
C LYS A 228 -26.86 9.01 -8.87
N GLN A 229 -28.11 9.31 -9.22
CA GLN A 229 -28.49 10.53 -9.94
C GLN A 229 -28.27 11.78 -9.07
N ASN A 230 -28.82 11.79 -7.86
CA ASN A 230 -28.64 12.88 -6.89
C ASN A 230 -27.16 13.09 -6.58
N PHE A 231 -26.39 12.01 -6.42
CA PHE A 231 -24.95 12.10 -6.22
C PHE A 231 -24.23 12.76 -7.40
N THR A 232 -24.58 12.43 -8.64
CA THR A 232 -23.93 13.03 -9.82
C THR A 232 -24.23 14.51 -9.93
N GLU A 233 -25.46 14.94 -9.66
CA GLU A 233 -25.85 16.35 -9.68
C GLU A 233 -25.17 17.14 -8.56
N TRP A 234 -25.20 16.61 -7.33
CA TRP A 234 -24.51 17.20 -6.19
C TRP A 234 -23.01 17.33 -6.43
N LYS A 235 -22.38 16.30 -7.02
CA LYS A 235 -20.95 16.33 -7.33
C LYS A 235 -20.62 17.41 -8.35
N GLN A 236 -21.45 17.58 -9.38
CA GLN A 236 -21.29 18.67 -10.36
C GLN A 236 -21.43 20.04 -9.69
N GLN A 237 -22.45 20.24 -8.85
CA GLN A 237 -22.65 21.48 -8.10
C GLN A 237 -21.45 21.80 -7.21
N LYS A 238 -20.94 20.83 -6.45
CA LYS A 238 -19.76 21.03 -5.60
C LYS A 238 -18.50 21.33 -6.40
N GLU A 239 -18.30 20.67 -7.54
CA GLU A 239 -17.16 20.98 -8.42
C GLU A 239 -17.26 22.40 -9.00
N GLU A 240 -18.46 22.87 -9.32
CA GLU A 240 -18.71 24.25 -9.78
C GLU A 240 -18.52 25.28 -8.68
N GLU A 241 -19.04 25.05 -7.48
CA GLU A 241 -18.80 25.89 -6.29
C GLU A 241 -17.31 25.98 -5.96
N MET A 242 -16.59 24.86 -6.05
CA MET A 242 -15.14 24.86 -5.82
C MET A 242 -14.43 25.67 -6.92
N LYS A 243 -14.80 25.48 -8.19
CA LYS A 243 -14.24 26.25 -9.31
C LYS A 243 -14.54 27.74 -9.18
N SER A 244 -15.73 28.15 -8.74
CA SER A 244 -16.09 29.56 -8.54
C SER A 244 -15.32 30.16 -7.37
N LYS A 245 -15.25 29.50 -6.21
CA LYS A 245 -14.44 29.93 -5.05
C LYS A 245 -12.96 30.05 -5.41
N LEU A 246 -12.41 29.08 -6.14
CA LEU A 246 -11.05 29.15 -6.68
C LEU A 246 -10.91 30.37 -7.59
N ALA A 247 -11.82 30.56 -8.55
CA ALA A 247 -11.82 31.68 -9.47
C ALA A 247 -11.92 33.04 -8.78
N GLU A 248 -12.64 33.15 -7.66
CA GLU A 248 -12.75 34.35 -6.84
C GLU A 248 -11.47 34.65 -6.06
N SER A 249 -10.78 33.60 -5.59
CA SER A 249 -9.59 33.74 -4.76
C SER A 249 -8.47 34.53 -5.45
N ALA A 250 -7.97 35.56 -4.76
CA ALA A 250 -6.90 36.42 -5.28
C ALA A 250 -5.61 35.63 -5.58
N ARG A 251 -5.28 34.63 -4.76
CA ARG A 251 -4.12 33.74 -4.94
C ARG A 251 -4.21 32.93 -6.24
N TYR A 252 -5.37 32.38 -6.55
CA TYR A 252 -5.54 31.61 -7.79
C TYR A 252 -5.57 32.52 -9.02
N LYS A 253 -6.17 33.72 -8.93
CA LYS A 253 -6.08 34.74 -9.99
C LYS A 253 -4.61 35.13 -10.26
N MET A 254 -3.81 35.33 -9.22
CA MET A 254 -2.38 35.62 -9.30
C MET A 254 -1.61 34.45 -9.92
N TYR A 255 -1.84 33.23 -9.44
CA TYR A 255 -1.21 32.01 -9.98
C TYR A 255 -1.55 31.79 -11.46
N ARG A 256 -2.80 31.99 -11.86
CA ARG A 256 -3.23 31.91 -13.26
C ARG A 256 -2.54 32.97 -14.14
N ARG A 257 -2.34 34.19 -13.63
CA ARG A 257 -1.57 35.24 -14.33
C ARG A 257 -0.09 34.86 -14.45
N TYR A 258 0.51 34.28 -13.41
CA TYR A 258 1.88 33.80 -13.41
C TYR A 258 2.10 32.67 -14.44
N MET A 259 1.19 31.68 -14.49
CA MET A 259 1.23 30.61 -15.48
C MET A 259 1.09 31.14 -16.93
N LYS A 260 0.22 32.14 -17.15
CA LYS A 260 0.10 32.82 -18.46
C LYS A 260 1.35 33.61 -18.87
N LYS A 261 2.16 34.06 -17.91
CA LYS A 261 3.42 34.79 -18.16
C LYS A 261 4.64 33.87 -18.34
N GLY A 262 4.46 32.55 -18.35
CA GLY A 262 5.54 31.58 -18.63
C GLY A 262 6.04 30.78 -17.41
N GLY A 263 5.45 30.95 -16.23
CA GLY A 263 5.73 30.12 -15.06
C GLY A 263 7.19 30.17 -14.59
N ALA A 264 7.69 29.07 -14.01
CA ALA A 264 9.01 28.99 -13.38
C ALA A 264 10.20 28.95 -14.36
N GLY A 265 9.93 29.01 -15.67
CA GLY A 265 10.94 28.89 -16.73
C GLY A 265 11.20 30.18 -17.53
N GLN A 266 10.74 31.36 -17.06
CA GLN A 266 10.96 32.60 -17.82
C GLN A 266 12.42 33.08 -17.72
N ILE A 267 13.11 33.15 -18.87
CA ILE A 267 14.38 33.88 -19.00
C ILE A 267 14.01 35.37 -19.16
N SER A 268 14.25 36.19 -18.13
CA SER A 268 14.15 37.65 -18.25
C SER A 268 15.46 38.21 -18.75
N PHE A 269 15.46 38.87 -19.91
CA PHE A 269 16.60 39.71 -20.32
C PHE A 269 16.60 40.96 -19.43
N GLY A 270 17.68 41.15 -18.66
CA GLY A 270 17.89 42.35 -17.85
C GLY A 270 18.13 43.58 -18.73
N PRO A 271 17.92 44.80 -18.20
CA PRO A 271 18.11 46.02 -18.99
C PRO A 271 19.59 46.23 -19.32
N ASP A 272 19.89 46.52 -20.59
CA ASP A 272 21.19 46.97 -21.10
C ASP A 272 21.63 48.30 -20.46
#